data_AF-A0A9R0JYT8-F1
#
_entry.id   AF-A0A9R0JYT8-F1
#
_cell.length_a   1.000
_cell.length_b   1.000
_cell.length_c   1.000
_cell.angle_alpha   90.00
_cell.angle_beta   90.00
_cell.angle_gamma   90.00
#
_symmetry.space_group_name_H-M   'P 1'
#
loop_
_entity.id
_entity.type
_entity.pdbx_description
1 polymer ?
#
loop_
_entity_poly.entity_id
_entity_poly.type
_entity_poly.pdbx_seq_one_letter_code
_entity_poly.pdbx_strand_id
1 'polypeptide(L)'
;MIECFCFPFSYTFSQKVVGEIRRGVFEETGLTCSAGVAPNRLLAKVWSDINKPNGQFILPNDRLAVMTFISSLPIRKIGGIGKVTEHILRNTFEINTCKDLLEKGSFLCALFSPSSADH
;
A
#
# COMPACT_ATOMS: atom_id res chain seq x y z
N MET A 1 -3.35 14.27 -2.78
CA MET A 1 -3.17 12.98 -2.08
C MET A 1 -2.06 13.17 -1.08
N ILE A 2 -2.28 12.84 0.18
CA ILE A 2 -1.28 12.99 1.25
C ILE A 2 -0.79 11.59 1.63
N GLU A 3 0.51 11.32 1.43
CA GLU A 3 1.16 10.07 1.81
C GLU A 3 2.08 10.36 3.01
N CYS A 4 1.73 9.88 4.20
CA CYS A 4 2.53 10.06 5.40
C CYS A 4 3.13 8.73 5.84
N PHE A 5 4.46 8.67 5.88
CA PHE A 5 5.20 7.53 6.41
C PHE A 5 5.46 7.76 7.91
N CYS A 6 5.04 6.81 8.75
CA CYS A 6 5.19 6.95 10.21
C CYS A 6 6.22 5.94 10.75
N PHE A 7 7.35 6.46 11.21
CA PHE A 7 8.42 5.74 11.92
C PHE A 7 9.16 6.80 12.75
N PRO A 8 9.39 6.70 14.08
CA PRO A 8 8.81 5.90 15.15
C PRO A 8 7.76 6.70 15.99
N PHE A 9 6.84 7.42 15.33
CA PHE A 9 5.91 8.31 16.02
C PHE A 9 4.65 7.58 16.53
N SER A 10 4.07 8.05 17.64
CA SER A 10 2.84 7.50 18.21
C SER A 10 1.67 7.62 17.23
N TYR A 11 1.01 6.50 16.92
CA TYR A 11 -0.09 6.35 15.94
C TYR A 11 -1.15 7.45 16.00
N THR A 12 -1.54 7.86 17.21
CA THR A 12 -2.56 8.90 17.46
C THR A 12 -2.13 10.28 16.98
N PHE A 13 -0.84 10.59 17.02
CA PHE A 13 -0.32 11.88 16.55
C PHE A 13 -0.41 11.99 15.04
N SER A 14 -0.01 10.94 14.30
CA SER A 14 -0.11 10.93 12.84
C SER A 14 -1.54 11.08 12.34
N GLN A 15 -2.52 10.48 13.04
CA GLN A 15 -3.94 10.67 12.71
C GLN A 15 -4.34 12.16 12.79
N LYS A 16 -3.98 12.83 13.88
CA LYS A 16 -4.32 14.24 14.11
C LYS A 16 -3.68 15.13 13.06
N VAL A 17 -2.37 14.99 12.84
CA VAL A 17 -1.63 15.81 11.86
C VAL A 17 -2.22 15.67 10.46
N VAL A 18 -2.52 14.44 10.04
CA VAL A 18 -3.14 14.21 8.73
C VAL A 18 -4.54 14.82 8.64
N GLY A 19 -5.35 14.71 9.69
CA GLY A 19 -6.65 15.36 9.75
C GLY A 19 -6.56 16.89 9.63
N GLU A 20 -5.62 17.50 10.33
CA GLU A 20 -5.34 18.94 10.29
C GLU A 20 -4.92 19.40 8.89
N ILE A 21 -4.01 18.68 8.23
CA ILE A 21 -3.58 19.03 6.87
C ILE A 21 -4.76 18.92 5.88
N ARG A 22 -5.56 17.86 5.98
CA ARG A 22 -6.73 17.69 5.10
C ARG A 22 -7.75 18.81 5.30
N ARG A 23 -7.97 19.23 6.55
CA ARG A 23 -8.84 20.36 6.88
C ARG A 23 -8.28 21.66 6.30
N GLY A 24 -6.99 21.94 6.51
CA GLY A 24 -6.34 23.14 5.95
C GLY A 24 -6.44 23.20 4.43
N VAL A 25 -6.21 22.08 3.73
CA VAL A 25 -6.38 22.02 2.26
C VAL A 25 -7.82 22.31 1.85
N PHE A 26 -8.80 21.77 2.57
CA PHE A 26 -10.21 22.03 2.27
C PHE A 26 -10.60 23.49 2.54
N GLU A 27 -10.12 24.08 3.63
CA GLU A 27 -10.38 25.48 3.99
C GLU A 27 -9.75 26.47 2.99
N GLU A 28 -8.54 26.20 2.50
CA GLU A 28 -7.85 27.08 1.55
C GLU A 28 -8.31 26.91 0.10
N THR A 29 -8.63 25.68 -0.33
CA THR A 29 -8.85 25.37 -1.75
C THR A 29 -10.27 24.92 -2.09
N GLY A 30 -11.08 24.56 -1.09
CA GLY A 30 -12.39 23.90 -1.29
C GLY A 30 -12.28 22.46 -1.80
N LEU A 31 -11.07 21.92 -2.00
CA LEU A 31 -10.86 20.58 -2.52
C LEU A 31 -10.73 19.56 -1.39
N THR A 32 -11.35 18.40 -1.57
CA THR A 32 -11.18 17.26 -0.67
C THR A 32 -9.95 16.45 -1.06
N CYS A 33 -9.22 15.96 -0.06
CA CYS A 33 -8.09 15.07 -0.29
C CYS A 33 -8.16 13.84 0.61
N SER A 34 -7.71 12.70 0.07
CA SER A 34 -7.51 11.46 0.83
C SER A 34 -6.08 11.38 1.36
N ALA A 35 -5.92 10.71 2.50
CA ALA A 35 -4.63 10.53 3.13
C ALA A 35 -4.44 9.11 3.69
N GLY A 36 -3.24 8.56 3.47
CA GLY A 36 -2.84 7.24 3.97
C GLY A 36 -1.63 7.35 4.88
N VAL A 37 -1.69 6.73 6.05
CA VAL A 37 -0.56 6.57 6.97
C VAL A 37 -0.25 5.09 7.09
N ALA A 38 1.00 4.72 6.84
CA ALA A 38 1.45 3.34 6.96
C ALA A 38 2.93 3.28 7.36
N PRO A 39 3.40 2.12 7.89
CA PRO A 39 4.81 1.91 8.22
C PRO A 39 5.72 1.81 6.98
N ASN A 40 5.16 1.70 5.77
CA ASN A 40 5.93 1.82 4.53
C ASN A 40 5.25 2.69 3.47
N ARG A 41 6.06 3.32 2.59
CA ARG A 41 5.57 4.29 1.59
C ARG A 41 4.66 3.63 0.55
N LEU A 42 4.96 2.39 0.16
CA LEU A 42 4.15 1.61 -0.78
C LEU A 42 2.76 1.32 -0.23
N LEU A 43 2.66 0.88 1.02
CA LEU A 43 1.41 0.64 1.74
C LEU A 43 0.65 1.93 1.94
N ALA A 44 1.32 3.04 2.31
CA ALA A 44 0.66 4.34 2.48
C ALA A 44 -0.02 4.77 1.17
N LYS A 45 0.65 4.56 0.04
CA LYS A 45 0.10 4.81 -1.29
C LYS A 45 -1.12 3.93 -1.58
N VAL A 46 -0.99 2.61 -1.43
CA VAL A 46 -2.09 1.67 -1.69
C VAL A 46 -3.31 1.99 -0.82
N TRP A 47 -3.11 2.29 0.47
CA TRP A 47 -4.17 2.69 1.39
C TRP A 47 -4.87 3.98 0.98
N SER A 48 -4.10 5.00 0.60
CA SER A 48 -4.66 6.29 0.18
C SER A 48 -5.46 6.20 -1.12
N ASP A 49 -5.17 5.22 -1.98
CA ASP A 49 -5.92 4.96 -3.22
C ASP A 49 -7.21 4.18 -3.00
N ILE A 50 -7.23 3.25 -2.04
CA ILE A 50 -8.42 2.45 -1.72
C ILE A 50 -9.48 3.30 -1.03
N ASN A 51 -9.07 4.21 -0.13
CA ASN A 51 -9.97 4.96 0.72
C ASN A 51 -10.46 6.28 0.07
N LYS A 52 -10.60 6.30 -1.26
CA LYS A 52 -11.16 7.43 -2.01
C LYS A 52 -12.67 7.24 -2.20
N PRO A 53 -13.44 8.35 -2.23
CA PRO A 53 -13.04 9.75 -2.02
C PRO A 53 -13.09 10.19 -0.54
N ASN A 54 -12.25 11.17 -0.18
CA ASN A 54 -12.24 11.88 1.12
C ASN A 54 -12.10 11.01 2.39
N GLY A 55 -11.40 9.88 2.29
CA GLY A 55 -11.05 9.04 3.45
C GLY A 55 -9.65 9.31 4.00
N GLN A 56 -9.51 9.18 5.32
CA GLN A 56 -8.20 8.94 5.96
C GLN A 56 -8.13 7.49 6.40
N PHE A 57 -7.01 6.85 6.11
CA PHE A 57 -6.75 5.51 6.63
C PHE A 57 -5.36 5.44 7.26
N ILE A 58 -5.28 4.82 8.43
CA ILE A 58 -4.04 4.63 9.17
C ILE A 58 -3.86 3.14 9.46
N LEU A 59 -2.87 2.54 8.81
CA LEU A 59 -2.45 1.17 9.09
C LEU A 59 -1.52 1.16 10.31
N PRO A 60 -1.87 0.48 11.41
CA PRO A 60 -0.97 0.33 12.54
C PRO A 60 0.30 -0.44 12.12
N ASN A 61 1.42 -0.14 12.78
CA ASN A 61 2.67 -0.89 12.60
C ASN A 61 2.62 -2.25 13.32
N ASP A 62 1.53 -2.99 13.11
CA ASP A 62 1.34 -4.33 13.63
C ASP A 62 1.52 -5.33 12.49
N ARG A 63 2.37 -6.35 12.70
CA ARG A 63 2.74 -7.30 11.66
C ARG A 63 1.53 -8.09 11.16
N LEU A 64 0.61 -8.48 12.04
CA LEU A 64 -0.58 -9.24 11.65
C LEU A 64 -1.54 -8.36 10.86
N ALA A 65 -1.75 -7.11 11.27
CA ALA A 65 -2.56 -6.16 10.53
C ALA A 65 -2.00 -5.90 9.11
N VAL A 66 -0.69 -5.72 9.00
CA VAL A 66 0.00 -5.53 7.72
C VAL A 66 -0.13 -6.78 6.83
N MET A 67 0.14 -7.98 7.38
CA MET A 67 0.08 -9.23 6.61
C MET A 67 -1.34 -9.56 6.15
N THR A 68 -2.35 -9.35 7.00
CA THR A 68 -3.76 -9.57 6.67
C THR A 68 -4.18 -8.68 5.51
N PHE A 69 -3.80 -7.40 5.58
CA PHE A 69 -4.10 -6.45 4.52
C PHE A 69 -3.40 -6.81 3.21
N ILE A 70 -2.08 -7.02 3.25
CA ILE A 70 -1.30 -7.40 2.07
C ILE A 70 -1.91 -8.63 1.41
N SER A 71 -2.22 -9.68 2.17
CA SER A 71 -2.78 -10.93 1.66
C SER A 71 -4.09 -10.72 0.89
N SER A 72 -4.91 -9.74 1.28
CA SER A 72 -6.18 -9.44 0.63
C SER A 72 -6.06 -8.63 -0.67
N LEU A 73 -4.90 -8.04 -0.94
CA LEU A 73 -4.72 -7.14 -2.08
C LEU A 73 -4.54 -7.93 -3.40
N PRO A 74 -5.13 -7.43 -4.50
CA PRO A 74 -4.80 -7.92 -5.83
C PRO A 74 -3.38 -7.49 -6.18
N ILE A 75 -2.63 -8.35 -6.88
CA ILE A 75 -1.22 -8.14 -7.16
C ILE A 75 -0.94 -6.86 -7.95
N ARG A 76 -1.92 -6.41 -8.74
CA ARG A 76 -1.89 -5.15 -9.49
C ARG A 76 -1.76 -3.88 -8.63
N LYS A 77 -2.12 -3.96 -7.35
CA LYS A 77 -2.02 -2.83 -6.43
C LYS A 77 -0.61 -2.67 -5.86
N ILE A 78 0.27 -3.66 -6.02
CA ILE A 78 1.67 -3.55 -5.61
C ILE A 78 2.43 -2.63 -6.58
N GLY A 79 3.15 -1.66 -6.03
CA GLY A 79 4.04 -0.79 -6.79
C GLY A 79 5.17 -1.61 -7.43
N GLY A 80 5.42 -1.39 -8.72
CA GLY A 80 6.40 -2.16 -9.50
C GLY A 80 5.78 -3.24 -10.39
N ILE A 81 4.51 -3.61 -10.18
CA ILE A 81 3.83 -4.62 -11.02
C ILE A 81 3.00 -3.94 -12.11
N GLY A 82 3.56 -3.91 -13.33
CA GLY A 82 2.92 -3.38 -14.53
C GLY A 82 1.88 -4.33 -15.15
N LYS A 83 1.27 -3.92 -16.29
CA LYS A 83 0.30 -4.76 -17.04
C LYS A 83 0.93 -6.07 -17.52
N VAL A 84 2.17 -5.98 -17.99
CA VAL A 84 2.90 -7.11 -18.54
C VAL A 84 3.23 -8.11 -17.42
N THR A 85 3.81 -7.64 -16.31
CA THR A 85 4.15 -8.49 -15.17
C THR A 85 2.92 -9.13 -14.52
N GLU A 86 1.82 -8.37 -14.37
CA GLU A 86 0.53 -8.89 -13.88
C GLU A 86 0.03 -10.04 -14.78
N HIS A 87 0.10 -9.87 -16.10
CA HIS A 87 -0.39 -10.88 -17.03
C HIS A 87 0.44 -12.18 -16.96
N ILE A 88 1.76 -12.06 -16.86
CA ILE A 88 2.66 -13.21 -16.69
C ILE A 88 2.36 -13.93 -15.36
N LEU A 89 2.27 -13.19 -14.26
CA LEU A 89 1.98 -13.76 -12.94
C LEU A 89 0.63 -14.48 -12.90
N ARG A 90 -0.40 -13.91 -13.54
CA ARG A 90 -1.73 -14.51 -13.61
C ARG A 90 -1.78 -15.73 -14.52
N ASN A 91 -1.27 -15.62 -15.75
CA ASN A 91 -1.46 -16.67 -16.74
C ASN A 91 -0.47 -17.83 -16.58
N THR A 92 0.75 -17.55 -16.14
CA THR A 92 1.80 -18.57 -16.04
C THR A 92 1.84 -19.22 -14.67
N PHE A 93 1.53 -18.46 -13.61
CA PHE A 93 1.68 -18.94 -12.23
C PHE A 93 0.37 -18.99 -11.44
N GLU A 94 -0.76 -18.59 -12.06
CA GLU A 94 -2.07 -18.51 -11.40
C GLU A 94 -2.04 -17.64 -10.13
N ILE A 95 -1.20 -16.60 -10.12
CA ILE A 95 -1.05 -15.68 -8.99
C ILE A 95 -1.93 -14.46 -9.24
N ASN A 96 -2.98 -14.29 -8.43
CA ASN A 96 -3.92 -13.18 -8.55
C ASN A 96 -3.82 -12.20 -7.38
N THR A 97 -3.51 -12.72 -6.20
CA THR A 97 -3.43 -11.97 -4.95
C THR A 97 -2.02 -11.96 -4.40
N CYS A 98 -1.72 -11.01 -3.52
CA CYS A 98 -0.45 -11.02 -2.82
C CYS A 98 -0.33 -12.23 -1.88
N LYS A 99 -1.43 -12.82 -1.43
CA LYS A 99 -1.40 -14.09 -0.69
C LYS A 99 -0.77 -15.19 -1.54
N ASP A 100 -1.26 -15.36 -2.77
CA ASP A 100 -0.73 -16.35 -3.71
C ASP A 100 0.76 -16.10 -3.99
N LEU A 101 1.15 -14.83 -4.05
CA LEU A 101 2.54 -14.41 -4.23
C LEU A 101 3.42 -14.80 -3.05
N LEU A 102 2.95 -14.60 -1.82
CA LEU A 102 3.66 -14.96 -0.59
C LEU A 102 3.78 -16.49 -0.45
N GLU A 103 2.74 -17.24 -0.79
CA GLU A 103 2.74 -18.71 -0.75
C GLU A 103 3.64 -19.32 -1.82
N LYS A 104 3.72 -18.72 -3.02
CA LYS A 104 4.57 -19.17 -4.13
C LYS A 104 5.92 -18.45 -4.21
N GLY A 105 6.28 -17.67 -3.20
CA GLY A 105 7.46 -16.79 -3.21
C GLY A 105 8.80 -17.52 -3.40
N SER A 106 8.92 -18.74 -2.87
CA SER A 106 10.10 -19.61 -3.04
C SER A 106 10.33 -20.03 -4.50
N PHE A 107 9.27 -20.19 -5.30
CA PHE A 107 9.37 -20.52 -6.72
C PHE A 107 9.79 -19.30 -7.56
N LEU A 108 9.35 -18.11 -7.16
CA LEU A 108 9.68 -16.85 -7.84
C LEU A 108 11.15 -16.43 -7.64
N CYS A 109 11.70 -16.59 -6.43
CA CYS A 109 13.13 -16.34 -6.19
C CYS A 109 14.04 -17.25 -7.03
N ALA A 110 13.57 -18.44 -7.41
CA ALA A 110 14.32 -19.35 -8.27
C ALA A 110 14.22 -18.99 -9.77
N LEU A 111 13.17 -18.27 -10.18
CA LEU A 111 12.86 -17.97 -11.58
C LEU A 111 13.21 -16.55 -12.00
N PHE A 112 13.18 -15.60 -11.08
CA PHE A 112 13.52 -14.20 -11.33
C PHE A 112 14.92 -13.91 -10.78
N SER A 113 15.83 -13.46 -11.64
CA SER A 113 17.16 -12.99 -11.22
C SER A 113 17.05 -11.93 -10.11
N PRO A 114 18.02 -11.86 -9.18
CA PRO A 114 17.94 -11.07 -7.94
C PRO A 114 17.59 -9.58 -8.14
N SER A 115 17.88 -9.00 -9.32
CA SER A 115 17.53 -7.62 -9.66
C SER A 115 16.03 -7.26 -9.62
N SER A 116 15.13 -8.25 -9.59
CA SER A 116 13.68 -8.04 -9.61
C SER A 116 13.05 -7.99 -8.20
N ALA A 117 13.76 -8.46 -7.17
CA ALA A 117 13.23 -8.69 -5.83
C ALA A 117 13.61 -7.62 -4.79
N ASP A 118 14.55 -6.73 -5.14
CA ASP A 118 15.21 -5.79 -4.20
C ASP A 118 14.67 -4.34 -4.24
N HIS A 119 13.44 -4.10 -4.74
CA HIS A 119 12.91 -2.74 -4.93
C HIS A 119 11.57 -2.44 -4.26
#